data_AF-A0A5C3PPI8-F1
#
_entry.id   AF-A0A5C3PPI8-F1
#
_cell.length_a   1.000
_cell.length_b   1.000
_cell.length_c   1.000
_cell.angle_alpha   90.00
_cell.angle_beta   90.00
_cell.angle_gamma   90.00
#
_symmetry.space_group_name_H-M   'P 1'
#
loop_
_entity.id
_entity.type
_entity.pdbx_description
1 polymer ?
#
loop_
_entity_poly.entity_id
_entity_poly.type
_entity_poly.pdbx_seq_one_letter_code
_entity_poly.pdbx_strand_id
1 'polypeptide(L)'
;MADINAIAKQFTDFYYSTFDANRAGLQSLYRDHSMLSWEGTPIQGANAISEKLTTLPFEKVQHKVTTLDAQPSSPTVASLIVSVTGLLVVDDSTNPLQFSQVFQLIPDGGSYYVFNDIFRLNYGA
;
A
#
# COMPACT_ATOMS: atom_id res chain seq x y z
N MET A 1 -6.35 -16.77 17.57
CA MET A 1 -6.57 -15.97 16.35
C MET A 1 -5.31 -15.17 16.17
N ALA A 2 -4.60 -15.30 15.05
CA ALA A 2 -3.48 -14.39 14.79
C ALA A 2 -4.03 -12.96 14.84
N ASP A 3 -3.31 -12.07 15.53
CA ASP A 3 -3.70 -10.68 15.62
C ASP A 3 -3.69 -10.09 14.21
N ILE A 4 -4.86 -9.80 13.66
CA ILE A 4 -5.04 -9.29 12.29
C ILE A 4 -4.24 -7.99 12.11
N ASN A 5 -4.14 -7.18 13.16
CA ASN A 5 -3.32 -5.97 13.14
C ASN A 5 -1.82 -6.31 13.07
N ALA A 6 -1.37 -7.41 13.67
CA ALA A 6 0.02 -7.85 13.54
C ALA A 6 0.34 -8.31 12.11
N ILE A 7 -0.56 -9.06 11.45
CA ILE A 7 -0.41 -9.46 10.04
C ILE A 7 -0.39 -8.23 9.13
N ALA A 8 -1.36 -7.34 9.31
CA ALA A 8 -1.46 -6.10 8.55
C ALA A 8 -0.21 -5.22 8.74
N LYS A 9 0.28 -5.10 9.98
CA LYS A 9 1.52 -4.37 10.28
C LYS A 9 2.73 -4.99 9.57
N GLN A 10 2.91 -6.31 9.65
CA GLN A 10 4.00 -6.99 8.94
C GLN A 10 3.94 -6.75 7.44
N PHE A 11 2.74 -6.85 6.85
CA PHE A 11 2.53 -6.55 5.44
C PHE A 11 2.89 -5.10 5.11
N THR A 12 2.38 -4.12 5.86
CA THR A 12 2.64 -2.69 5.58
C THR A 12 4.09 -2.31 5.80
N ASP A 13 4.75 -2.86 6.83
CA ASP A 13 6.19 -2.63 7.07
C ASP A 13 7.00 -3.14 5.87
N PHE A 14 6.68 -4.34 5.36
CA PHE A 14 7.32 -4.90 4.16
C PHE A 14 7.02 -4.08 2.91
N TYR A 15 5.75 -3.72 2.69
CA TYR A 15 5.31 -2.96 1.53
C TYR A 15 6.00 -1.59 1.48
N TYR A 16 5.93 -0.81 2.56
CA TYR A 16 6.50 0.53 2.59
C TYR A 16 8.02 0.53 2.57
N SER A 17 8.69 -0.39 3.28
CA SER A 17 10.16 -0.50 3.18
C SER A 17 10.63 -0.87 1.77
N THR A 18 9.89 -1.74 1.07
CA THR A 18 10.16 -2.07 -0.33
C THR A 18 9.86 -0.88 -1.24
N PHE A 19 8.78 -0.13 -0.99
CA PHE A 19 8.46 1.09 -1.74
C PHE A 19 9.58 2.14 -1.62
N ASP A 20 10.08 2.35 -0.41
CA ASP A 20 11.09 3.36 -0.10
C ASP A 20 12.45 3.01 -0.71
N ALA A 21 12.81 1.72 -0.74
CA ALA A 21 14.11 1.25 -1.21
C ALA A 21 14.13 0.83 -2.70
N ASN A 22 13.10 0.14 -3.18
CA ASN A 22 13.03 -0.43 -4.53
C ASN A 22 11.58 -0.68 -4.98
N ARG A 23 10.94 0.32 -5.58
CA ARG A 23 9.53 0.26 -6.05
C ARG A 23 9.27 -0.88 -7.03
N ALA A 24 10.24 -1.26 -7.86
CA ALA A 24 10.09 -2.38 -8.79
C ALA A 24 9.87 -3.72 -8.07
N GLY A 25 10.36 -3.86 -6.84
CA GLY A 25 10.15 -5.05 -6.00
C GLY A 25 8.69 -5.25 -5.57
N LEU A 26 7.83 -4.23 -5.71
CA LEU A 26 6.42 -4.33 -5.35
C LEU A 26 5.57 -5.09 -6.36
N GLN A 27 6.06 -5.27 -7.60
CA GLN A 27 5.30 -5.94 -8.66
C GLN A 27 4.81 -7.33 -8.24
N SER A 28 5.61 -8.08 -7.48
CA SER A 28 5.26 -9.44 -7.01
C SER A 28 4.11 -9.46 -6.01
N LEU A 29 3.76 -8.32 -5.40
CA LEU A 29 2.62 -8.19 -4.49
C LEU A 29 1.30 -7.98 -5.23
N TYR A 30 1.32 -7.74 -6.53
CA TYR A 30 0.13 -7.54 -7.35
C TYR A 30 -0.09 -8.71 -8.31
N ARG A 31 -1.31 -8.82 -8.85
CA ARG A 31 -1.75 -9.80 -9.85
C ARG A 31 -2.41 -9.08 -11.02
N ASP A 32 -2.76 -9.80 -12.07
CA ASP A 32 -3.40 -9.23 -13.28
C ASP A 32 -4.75 -8.56 -12.98
N HIS A 33 -5.46 -9.06 -11.98
CA HIS A 33 -6.74 -8.53 -11.50
C HIS A 33 -6.61 -7.52 -10.36
N SER A 34 -5.39 -7.18 -9.93
CA SER A 34 -5.19 -6.15 -8.92
C SER A 34 -5.52 -4.76 -9.46
N MET A 35 -6.02 -3.88 -8.59
CA MET A 35 -6.29 -2.49 -8.93
C MET A 35 -5.61 -1.53 -7.96
N LEU A 36 -5.00 -0.49 -8.53
CA LEU A 36 -4.51 0.70 -7.82
C LEU A 36 -5.37 1.91 -8.23
N SER A 37 -5.84 2.68 -7.27
CA SER A 37 -6.36 4.03 -7.48
C SER A 37 -5.38 5.04 -6.89
N TRP A 38 -4.53 5.64 -7.74
CA TRP A 38 -3.55 6.63 -7.33
C TRP A 38 -4.08 8.04 -7.56
N GLU A 39 -4.34 8.80 -6.50
CA GLU A 39 -4.92 10.16 -6.61
C GLU A 39 -6.24 10.19 -7.41
N GLY A 40 -6.99 9.09 -7.40
CA GLY A 40 -8.25 8.93 -8.14
C GLY A 40 -8.10 8.43 -9.58
N THR A 41 -6.88 8.19 -10.07
CA THR A 41 -6.65 7.53 -11.36
C THR A 41 -6.61 6.02 -11.19
N PRO A 42 -7.56 5.26 -11.79
CA PRO A 42 -7.59 3.81 -11.70
C PRO A 42 -6.57 3.17 -12.64
N ILE A 43 -5.87 2.14 -12.16
CA ILE A 43 -4.83 1.40 -12.85
C ILE A 43 -5.03 -0.07 -12.51
N GLN A 44 -5.03 -0.94 -13.52
CA GLN A 44 -5.26 -2.37 -13.35
C GLN A 44 -4.06 -3.19 -13.81
N GLY A 45 -3.75 -4.24 -13.05
CA GLY A 45 -2.73 -5.23 -13.38
C GLY A 45 -1.34 -4.90 -12.85
N ALA A 46 -0.62 -5.94 -12.41
CA ALA A 46 0.67 -5.82 -11.75
C ALA A 46 1.71 -4.99 -12.53
N ASN A 47 1.77 -5.16 -13.86
CA ASN A 47 2.72 -4.44 -14.71
C ASN A 47 2.43 -2.94 -14.76
N ALA A 48 1.19 -2.55 -15.00
CA ALA A 48 0.79 -1.15 -15.07
C ALA A 48 0.90 -0.45 -13.70
N ILE A 49 0.61 -1.18 -12.62
CA ILE A 49 0.83 -0.70 -11.25
C ILE A 49 2.33 -0.45 -11.01
N SER A 50 3.18 -1.42 -11.31
CA SER A 50 4.64 -1.30 -11.17
C SER A 50 5.20 -0.11 -11.97
N GLU A 51 4.76 0.05 -13.22
CA GLU A 51 5.10 1.20 -14.07
C GLU A 51 4.68 2.52 -13.41
N LYS A 52 3.44 2.60 -12.89
CA LYS A 52 2.99 3.81 -12.21
C LYS A 52 3.87 4.15 -11.00
N LEU A 53 4.16 3.17 -10.15
CA LEU A 53 4.94 3.39 -8.93
C LEU A 53 6.39 3.79 -9.24
N THR A 54 6.98 3.23 -10.28
CA THR A 54 8.37 3.53 -10.70
C THR A 54 8.51 4.87 -11.43
N THR A 55 7.44 5.36 -12.05
CA THR A 55 7.43 6.65 -12.79
C THR A 55 6.99 7.85 -11.95
N LEU A 56 6.78 7.68 -10.65
CA LEU A 56 6.44 8.79 -9.76
C LEU A 56 7.57 9.84 -9.73
N PRO A 57 7.25 11.14 -9.73
CA PRO A 57 8.22 12.22 -9.93
C PRO A 57 9.00 12.55 -8.65
N PHE A 58 9.61 11.54 -8.02
CA PHE A 58 10.47 11.71 -6.86
C PHE A 58 11.52 10.60 -6.79
N GLU A 59 12.74 10.97 -6.35
CA GLU A 59 13.85 10.05 -6.24
C GLU A 59 13.77 9.29 -4.92
N LYS A 60 13.71 10.03 -3.81
CA LYS A 60 13.63 9.44 -2.47
C LYS A 60 12.24 9.64 -1.87
N VAL A 61 11.80 8.62 -1.16
CA VAL A 61 10.56 8.66 -0.41
C VAL A 61 10.74 7.87 0.89
N GLN A 62 10.16 8.37 1.96
CA GLN A 62 10.07 7.66 3.23
C GLN A 62 8.64 7.69 3.73
N HIS A 63 8.06 6.52 3.92
CA HIS A 63 6.76 6.38 4.56
C HIS A 63 6.93 6.33 6.08
N LYS A 64 6.13 7.11 6.79
CA LYS A 64 6.00 7.07 8.26
C LYS A 64 4.56 6.78 8.60
N VAL A 65 4.27 5.54 8.96
CA VAL A 65 2.93 5.10 9.38
C VAL A 65 2.59 5.73 10.73
N THR A 66 1.43 6.39 10.81
CA THR A 66 0.91 7.00 12.04
C THR A 66 -0.17 6.12 12.66
N THR A 67 -1.14 5.66 11.86
CA THR A 67 -2.17 4.72 12.30
C THR A 67 -2.32 3.58 11.31
N LEU A 68 -2.74 2.43 11.83
CA LEU A 68 -3.02 1.24 11.06
C LEU A 68 -4.19 0.51 11.72
N ASP A 69 -5.22 0.26 10.94
CA ASP A 69 -6.42 -0.47 11.37
C ASP A 69 -6.71 -1.57 10.36
N ALA A 70 -6.94 -2.79 10.84
CA ALA A 70 -7.22 -3.92 9.97
C ALA A 70 -8.47 -4.69 10.39
N GLN A 71 -9.23 -5.17 9.40
CA GLN A 71 -10.45 -5.95 9.59
C GLN A 71 -10.52 -7.10 8.59
N PRO A 72 -11.26 -8.19 8.88
CA PRO A 72 -11.62 -9.17 7.86
C PRO A 72 -12.43 -8.52 6.75
N SER A 73 -12.08 -8.77 5.48
CA SER A 73 -12.81 -8.25 4.32
C SER A 73 -13.75 -9.26 3.67
N SER A 74 -13.78 -10.49 4.17
CA SER A 74 -14.68 -11.55 3.73
C SER A 74 -15.08 -12.45 4.92
N PRO A 75 -16.33 -12.95 4.95
CA PRO A 75 -16.76 -13.92 5.96
C PRO A 75 -16.25 -15.34 5.68
N THR A 76 -15.81 -15.64 4.45
CA THR A 76 -15.45 -17.00 4.01
C THR A 76 -13.99 -17.15 3.60
N VAL A 77 -13.35 -16.04 3.24
CA VAL A 77 -11.94 -15.99 2.85
C VAL A 77 -11.18 -15.26 3.95
N ALA A 78 -9.98 -15.74 4.30
CA ALA A 78 -9.10 -15.08 5.27
C ALA A 78 -8.47 -13.78 4.71
N SER A 79 -9.24 -12.99 3.97
CA SER A 79 -8.84 -11.72 3.38
C SER A 79 -8.97 -10.59 4.39
N LEU A 80 -8.12 -9.59 4.25
CA LEU A 80 -8.07 -8.43 5.13
C LEU A 80 -8.38 -7.16 4.34
N ILE A 81 -8.95 -6.17 5.03
CA ILE A 81 -8.92 -4.77 4.61
C ILE A 81 -8.08 -4.03 5.64
N VAL A 82 -7.15 -3.22 5.16
CA VAL A 82 -6.19 -2.48 5.99
C VAL A 82 -6.29 -1.02 5.61
N SER A 83 -6.53 -0.15 6.59
CA SER A 83 -6.50 1.30 6.45
C SER A 83 -5.24 1.81 7.12
N VAL A 84 -4.45 2.59 6.39
CA VAL A 84 -3.22 3.21 6.87
C VAL A 84 -3.34 4.72 6.73
N THR A 85 -2.94 5.44 7.77
CA THR A 85 -2.68 6.88 7.67
C THR A 85 -1.24 7.15 8.07
N GLY A 86 -0.62 8.15 7.46
CA GLY A 86 0.78 8.42 7.70
C GLY A 86 1.27 9.70 7.08
N LEU A 87 2.59 9.84 7.11
CA LEU A 87 3.34 10.92 6.51
C LEU A 87 4.25 10.37 5.40
N LEU A 88 4.29 11.07 4.28
CA LEU A 88 5.16 10.83 3.15
C LEU A 88 6.23 11.93 3.14
N VAL A 89 7.48 11.55 3.39
CA VAL A 89 8.63 12.46 3.26
C VAL A 89 9.23 12.23 1.89
N VAL A 90 9.21 13.24 1.03
CA VAL A 90 9.69 13.17 -0.36
C VAL A 90 10.97 13.99 -0.48
N ASP A 91 12.01 13.44 -1.09
CA ASP A 91 13.29 14.10 -1.40
C ASP A 91 13.89 14.89 -0.21
N ASP A 92 13.85 14.28 0.97
CA ASP A 92 14.35 14.86 2.24
C ASP A 92 13.68 16.21 2.61
N SER A 93 12.48 16.49 2.07
CA SER A 93 11.68 17.69 2.37
C SER A 93 11.35 17.81 3.86
N THR A 94 11.46 19.03 4.38
CA THR A 94 11.05 19.37 5.75
C THR A 94 9.54 19.37 5.95
N ASN A 95 8.77 19.36 4.87
CA ASN A 95 7.31 19.40 4.88
C ASN A 95 6.75 18.02 4.49
N PRO A 96 6.52 17.11 5.44
CA PRO A 96 5.91 15.83 5.14
C PRO A 96 4.47 16.00 4.67
N LEU A 97 4.08 15.25 3.65
CA LEU A 97 2.70 15.21 3.17
C LEU A 97 1.92 14.17 3.96
N GLN A 98 0.70 14.49 4.36
CA GLN A 98 -0.18 13.48 4.96
C GLN A 98 -0.73 12.59 3.85
N PHE A 99 -0.87 11.29 4.12
CA PHE A 99 -1.50 10.36 3.19
C PHE A 99 -2.43 9.40 3.93
N SER A 100 -3.40 8.88 3.18
CA SER A 100 -4.20 7.71 3.52
C SER A 100 -4.06 6.68 2.43
N GLN A 101 -3.91 5.42 2.83
CA GLN A 101 -3.87 4.30 1.91
C GLN A 101 -4.71 3.14 2.43
N VAL A 102 -5.49 2.52 1.55
CA VAL A 102 -6.31 1.35 1.87
C VAL A 102 -5.87 0.18 1.01
N PHE A 103 -5.63 -0.95 1.66
CA PHE A 103 -5.32 -2.21 0.99
C PHE A 103 -6.41 -3.24 1.25
N GLN A 104 -6.78 -3.99 0.21
CA GLN A 104 -7.45 -5.28 0.39
C GLN A 104 -6.45 -6.40 0.10
N LEU A 105 -6.16 -7.21 1.10
CA LEU A 105 -5.21 -8.30 1.05
C LEU A 105 -5.93 -9.63 0.88
N ILE A 106 -5.54 -10.41 -0.12
CA ILE A 106 -6.08 -11.75 -0.38
C ILE A 106 -4.99 -12.78 -0.12
N PRO A 107 -5.28 -13.87 0.62
CA PRO A 107 -4.28 -14.90 0.90
C PRO A 107 -3.83 -15.61 -0.39
N ASP A 108 -2.53 -15.86 -0.51
CA ASP A 108 -1.92 -16.59 -1.62
C ASP A 108 -0.63 -17.29 -1.18
N GLY A 109 -0.57 -18.62 -1.34
CA GLY A 109 0.64 -19.41 -1.08
C GLY A 109 1.23 -19.30 0.33
N GLY A 110 0.43 -18.98 1.35
CA GLY A 110 0.90 -18.75 2.73
C GLY A 110 1.34 -17.30 3.03
N SER A 111 1.19 -16.40 2.06
CA SER A 111 1.34 -14.94 2.21
C SER A 111 0.06 -14.23 1.73
N TYR A 112 0.16 -12.94 1.42
CA TYR A 112 -0.91 -12.12 0.87
C TYR A 112 -0.47 -11.39 -0.40
N TYR A 113 -1.39 -11.20 -1.33
CA TYR A 113 -1.26 -10.24 -2.44
C TYR A 113 -2.27 -9.09 -2.28
N VAL A 114 -1.98 -7.97 -2.91
CA VAL A 114 -2.83 -6.77 -2.91
C VAL A 114 -3.85 -6.88 -4.03
N PHE A 115 -5.12 -7.01 -3.69
CA PHE A 115 -6.21 -7.01 -4.67
C PHE A 115 -6.70 -5.60 -4.97
N ASN A 116 -6.93 -4.79 -3.93
CA ASN A 116 -7.26 -3.38 -4.09
C ASN A 116 -6.26 -2.52 -3.32
N ASP A 117 -5.85 -1.43 -3.94
CA ASP A 117 -4.96 -0.41 -3.40
C ASP A 117 -5.54 0.96 -3.72
N ILE A 118 -5.79 1.79 -2.71
CA ILE A 118 -6.35 3.13 -2.89
C ILE A 118 -5.45 4.09 -2.14
N PHE A 119 -4.80 5.00 -2.86
CA PHE A 119 -3.88 5.98 -2.31
C PHE A 119 -4.39 7.42 -2.51
N ARG A 120 -4.32 8.22 -1.45
CA ARG A 120 -4.61 9.65 -1.44
C ARG A 120 -3.63 10.42 -0.57
N LEU A 121 -3.16 11.55 -1.06
CA LEU A 121 -2.60 12.63 -0.28
C LEU A 121 -3.75 13.39 0.39
N ASN A 122 -3.61 13.59 1.69
CA ASN A 122 -4.54 14.35 2.50
C ASN A 122 -4.03 15.78 2.60
N TYR A 123 -4.45 16.62 1.66
CA TYR A 123 -4.23 18.06 1.79
C TYR A 123 -5.17 18.56 2.88
N GLY A 124 -4.61 18.95 4.03
CA GLY A 124 -5.38 19.60 5.09
C GLY A 124 -6.15 20.79 4.52
N ALA A 125 -7.44 20.90 4.88
CA ALA A 125 -8.23 22.09 4.60
C ALA A 125 -7.81 23.24 5.52
#